data_AF-X1B961-F1
#
_entry.id   AF-X1B961-F1
#
_cell.length_a   1.000
_cell.length_b   1.000
_cell.length_c   1.000
_cell.angle_alpha   90.00
_cell.angle_beta   90.00
_cell.angle_gamma   90.00
#
_symmetry.space_group_name_H-M   'P 1'
#
loop_
_entity.id
_entity.type
_entity.pdbx_description
1 polymer ?
#
loop_
_entity_poly.entity_id
_entity_poly.type
_entity_poly.pdbx_seq_one_letter_code
_entity_poly.pdbx_strand_id
1 'polypeptide(L)'
;ALFMFIFTSLVDFSVNTGGKIAHIGGALSGFLFAYYYRRGKDITKGFDRIMDSIATWFKPGKEKLKVTYKRSAGQKPPADDIQYKQEKAAEQKEIDQILDKISKAGYDSLSSREKEMLFKMSNKK
;
A
#
# COMPACT_ATOMS: atom_id res chain seq x y z
N ALA A 1 43.92 -8.22 -38.71
CA ALA A 1 42.77 -8.34 -39.64
C ALA A 1 41.45 -8.50 -38.89
N LEU A 2 41.27 -9.57 -38.09
CA LEU A 2 40.01 -9.84 -37.37
C LEU A 2 39.57 -8.73 -36.40
N PHE A 3 40.49 -8.20 -35.60
CA PHE A 3 40.19 -7.09 -34.68
C PHE A 3 39.73 -5.83 -35.42
N MET A 4 40.44 -5.46 -36.50
CA MET A 4 40.05 -4.35 -37.37
C MET A 4 38.68 -4.57 -38.00
N PHE A 5 38.37 -5.78 -38.47
CA PHE A 5 37.07 -6.13 -39.04
C PHE A 5 35.93 -6.06 -38.01
N ILE A 6 36.16 -6.55 -36.79
CA ILE A 6 35.19 -6.45 -35.68
C ILE A 6 35.01 -4.99 -35.29
N PHE A 7 36.11 -4.24 -35.17
CA PHE A 7 36.08 -2.82 -34.81
C PHE A 7 35.35 -1.98 -35.86
N THR A 8 35.66 -2.13 -37.15
CA THR A 8 34.95 -1.43 -38.23
C THR A 8 33.50 -1.86 -38.32
N SER A 9 33.17 -3.15 -38.12
CA SER A 9 31.78 -3.61 -38.09
C SER A 9 30.98 -3.01 -36.92
N LEU A 10 31.62 -2.77 -35.77
CA LEU A 10 31.01 -2.12 -34.60
C LEU A 10 30.89 -0.59 -34.77
N VAL A 11 31.86 0.05 -35.42
CA VAL A 11 31.96 1.52 -35.58
C VAL A 11 31.34 2.04 -36.88
N ASP A 12 31.06 1.17 -37.85
CA ASP A 12 30.35 1.56 -39.08
C ASP A 12 28.87 1.85 -38.79
N PHE A 13 28.58 3.13 -38.56
CA PHE A 13 27.23 3.62 -38.34
C PHE A 13 26.46 3.83 -39.66
N SER A 14 27.03 3.59 -40.84
CA SER A 14 26.36 3.95 -42.12
C SER A 14 25.18 3.04 -42.47
N VAL A 15 25.20 1.78 -42.02
CA VAL A 15 24.15 0.79 -42.26
C VAL A 15 23.48 0.43 -40.93
N ASN A 16 22.37 1.10 -40.61
CA ASN A 16 21.60 0.92 -39.37
C ASN A 16 22.25 1.47 -38.08
N THR A 17 22.57 2.77 -38.10
CA THR A 17 23.02 3.53 -36.92
C THR A 17 22.11 3.32 -35.71
N GLY A 18 20.79 3.40 -35.92
CA GLY A 18 19.79 3.33 -34.86
C GLY A 18 19.78 1.99 -34.14
N GLY A 19 19.82 0.87 -34.86
CA GLY A 19 19.85 -0.47 -34.29
C GLY A 19 21.12 -0.74 -33.48
N LYS A 20 22.29 -0.30 -33.98
CA LYS A 20 23.56 -0.44 -33.25
C LYS A 20 23.57 0.40 -31.97
N ILE A 21 23.10 1.64 -32.03
CA ILE A 21 22.94 2.50 -30.84
C ILE A 21 21.97 1.88 -29.83
N ALA A 22 20.85 1.32 -30.30
CA ALA A 22 19.88 0.65 -29.43
C ALA A 22 20.47 -0.59 -28.74
N HIS A 23 21.25 -1.41 -29.44
CA HIS A 23 21.93 -2.57 -28.83
C HIS A 23 22.96 -2.15 -27.79
N ILE A 24 23.79 -1.14 -28.08
CA ILE A 24 24.78 -0.62 -27.13
C ILE A 24 24.09 -0.01 -25.92
N GLY A 25 23.04 0.80 -26.14
CA GLY A 25 22.25 1.40 -25.07
C GLY A 25 21.52 0.35 -24.22
N GLY A 26 21.00 -0.70 -24.83
CA GLY A 26 20.37 -1.83 -24.14
C GLY A 26 21.37 -2.64 -23.31
N ALA A 27 22.55 -2.94 -23.86
CA ALA A 27 23.61 -3.64 -23.15
C ALA A 27 24.13 -2.82 -21.95
N LEU A 28 24.37 -1.53 -22.14
CA LEU A 28 24.82 -0.62 -21.09
C LEU A 28 23.76 -0.45 -19.99
N SER A 29 22.51 -0.20 -20.37
CA SER A 29 21.42 -0.01 -19.40
C SER A 29 21.13 -1.30 -18.61
N GLY A 30 21.12 -2.46 -19.29
CA GLY A 30 20.99 -3.76 -18.63
C GLY A 30 22.13 -4.08 -17.67
N PHE A 31 23.38 -3.75 -18.04
CA PHE A 31 24.53 -3.90 -17.14
C PHE A 31 24.42 -3.00 -15.90
N LEU A 32 24.11 -1.71 -16.09
CA LEU A 32 23.93 -0.76 -14.99
C LEU A 32 22.81 -1.21 -14.05
N PHE A 33 21.67 -1.63 -14.61
CA PHE A 33 20.56 -2.18 -13.84
C PHE A 33 21.01 -3.37 -12.99
N ALA A 34 21.62 -4.40 -13.59
CA ALA A 34 22.08 -5.58 -12.87
C ALA A 34 23.10 -5.23 -11.77
N TYR A 35 24.01 -4.30 -12.04
CA TYR A 35 25.02 -3.85 -11.08
C TYR A 35 24.42 -3.15 -9.86
N TYR A 36 23.51 -2.20 -10.06
CA TYR A 36 22.87 -1.48 -8.96
C TYR A 36 21.85 -2.35 -8.22
N TYR A 37 21.13 -3.23 -8.93
CA TYR A 37 20.19 -4.18 -8.34
C TYR A 37 20.90 -5.12 -7.36
N ARG A 38 22.07 -5.66 -7.72
CA ARG A 38 22.90 -6.47 -6.81
C ARG A 38 23.36 -5.73 -5.56
N ARG A 39 23.40 -4.40 -5.58
CA ARG A 39 23.74 -3.54 -4.44
C ARG A 39 22.52 -3.09 -3.64
N GLY A 40 21.34 -3.66 -3.91
CA GLY A 40 20.08 -3.28 -3.27
C GLY A 40 19.60 -1.87 -3.63
N LYS A 41 20.18 -1.24 -4.65
CA LYS A 41 19.77 0.08 -5.14
C LYS A 41 18.93 -0.09 -6.39
N ASP A 42 17.65 0.18 -6.24
CA ASP A 42 16.72 0.22 -7.36
C ASP A 42 16.81 1.59 -8.05
N ILE A 43 17.38 1.58 -9.27
CA ILE A 43 17.52 2.75 -10.14
C ILE A 43 16.35 2.91 -11.12
N THR A 44 15.43 1.93 -11.18
CA THR A 44 14.29 1.96 -12.12
C THR A 44 13.08 2.67 -11.54
N LYS A 45 13.03 2.96 -10.23
CA LYS A 45 11.90 3.66 -9.57
C LYS A 45 11.30 4.84 -10.34
N GLY A 46 12.13 5.67 -10.96
CA GLY A 46 11.66 6.80 -11.77
C GLY A 46 10.97 6.34 -13.07
N PHE A 47 11.58 5.38 -13.75
CA PHE A 47 11.03 4.72 -14.93
C PHE A 47 9.74 3.95 -14.61
N ASP A 48 9.71 3.23 -13.48
CA ASP A 48 8.55 2.45 -13.04
C ASP A 48 7.31 3.34 -12.86
N ARG A 49 7.45 4.52 -12.24
CA ARG A 49 6.32 5.47 -12.11
C ARG A 49 5.78 5.93 -13.46
N ILE A 50 6.66 6.13 -14.45
CA ILE A 50 6.25 6.54 -15.80
C ILE A 50 5.50 5.38 -16.46
N MET A 51 6.06 4.16 -16.39
CA MET A 51 5.42 2.96 -16.95
C MET A 51 4.08 2.67 -16.28
N ASP A 52 3.98 2.82 -14.96
CA ASP A 52 2.74 2.67 -14.22
C ASP A 52 1.69 3.70 -14.64
N SER A 53 2.10 4.96 -14.88
CA SER A 53 1.20 6.01 -15.35
C SER A 53 0.64 5.69 -16.73
N ILE A 54 1.50 5.25 -17.66
CA ILE A 54 1.10 4.83 -19.00
C ILE A 54 0.19 3.60 -18.93
N ALA A 55 0.57 2.57 -18.16
CA ALA A 55 -0.22 1.37 -18.00
C ALA A 55 -1.59 1.65 -17.37
N THR A 56 -1.68 2.61 -16.46
CA THR A 56 -2.93 3.00 -15.82
C THR A 56 -3.88 3.71 -16.79
N TRP A 57 -3.37 4.43 -17.80
CA TRP A 57 -4.23 5.01 -18.85
C TRP A 57 -4.97 3.96 -19.69
N PHE A 58 -4.42 2.76 -19.83
CA PHE A 58 -5.05 1.66 -20.56
C PHE A 58 -5.87 0.72 -19.67
N LYS A 59 -5.83 0.89 -18.34
CA LYS A 59 -6.59 0.04 -17.42
C LYS A 59 -8.00 0.62 -17.22
N PRO A 60 -9.06 -0.22 -17.29
CA PRO A 60 -10.39 0.23 -16.89
C PRO A 60 -10.34 0.70 -15.43
N GLY A 61 -11.01 1.84 -15.15
CA GLY A 61 -10.99 2.46 -13.84
C GLY A 61 -11.37 1.46 -12.75
N LYS A 62 -10.62 1.45 -11.63
CA LYS A 62 -10.86 0.52 -10.52
C LYS A 62 -12.31 0.67 -10.06
N GLU A 63 -13.05 -0.44 -10.01
CA GLU A 63 -14.41 -0.43 -9.49
C GLU A 63 -14.39 0.08 -8.05
N LYS A 64 -15.24 1.07 -7.75
CA LYS A 64 -15.41 1.56 -6.38
C LYS A 64 -16.10 0.47 -5.59
N LEU A 65 -15.34 -0.29 -4.81
CA LEU A 65 -15.89 -1.27 -3.87
C LEU A 65 -16.83 -0.56 -2.89
N LYS A 66 -18.13 -0.78 -3.04
CA LYS A 66 -19.15 -0.27 -2.12
C LYS A 66 -19.17 -1.14 -0.87
N VAL A 67 -18.39 -0.74 0.14
CA VAL A 67 -18.44 -1.37 1.46
C VAL A 67 -19.81 -1.06 2.08
N THR A 68 -20.68 -2.08 2.13
CA THR A 68 -21.97 -1.97 2.81
C THR A 68 -21.85 -2.63 4.18
N TYR A 69 -21.88 -1.82 5.24
CA TYR A 69 -21.96 -2.34 6.60
C TYR A 69 -23.37 -2.88 6.83
N LYS A 70 -23.51 -4.18 7.08
CA LYS A 70 -24.78 -4.77 7.56
C LYS A 70 -24.98 -4.29 8.99
N ARG A 71 -25.91 -3.34 9.21
CA ARG A 71 -26.39 -2.99 10.55
C ARG A 71 -27.47 -3.98 10.97
N SER A 72 -27.40 -4.45 12.20
CA SER A 72 -28.42 -5.32 12.80
C SER A 72 -29.77 -4.60 12.83
N ALA A 73 -30.85 -5.34 12.56
CA ALA A 73 -32.21 -4.82 12.59
C ALA A 73 -32.50 -4.16 13.95
N GLY A 74 -32.73 -2.83 13.96
CA GLY A 74 -33.01 -2.05 15.16
C GLY A 74 -32.09 -0.85 15.42
N GLN A 75 -30.95 -0.73 14.73
CA GLN A 75 -30.09 0.46 14.86
C GLN A 75 -30.57 1.59 13.94
N LYS A 76 -31.19 2.62 14.51
CA LYS A 76 -31.47 3.88 13.81
C LYS A 76 -30.13 4.58 13.49
N PRO A 77 -29.96 5.14 12.29
CA PRO A 77 -28.81 5.99 12.01
C PRO A 77 -28.87 7.21 12.95
N PRO A 78 -27.71 7.67 13.47
CA PRO A 78 -27.62 8.97 14.11
C PRO A 78 -28.11 10.03 13.12
N ALA A 79 -28.94 10.96 13.58
CA ALA A 79 -29.42 12.08 12.75
C ALA A 79 -28.29 13.07 12.40
N ASP A 80 -27.19 13.03 13.17
CA ASP A 80 -26.04 13.93 13.06
C ASP A 80 -24.72 13.17 13.31
N ASP A 81 -23.78 13.30 12.38
CA ASP A 81 -22.45 12.68 12.42
C ASP A 81 -21.63 13.18 13.62
N ILE A 82 -21.86 14.41 14.07
CA ILE A 82 -21.13 15.00 15.21
C ILE A 82 -21.55 14.34 16.51
N GLN A 83 -22.86 14.21 16.76
CA GLN A 83 -23.38 13.53 17.94
C GLN A 83 -22.91 12.07 18.00
N TYR A 84 -22.93 11.36 16.87
CA TYR A 84 -22.43 9.98 16.82
C TYR A 84 -20.96 9.85 17.23
N LYS A 85 -20.10 10.74 16.74
CA LYS A 85 -18.67 10.75 17.09
C LYS A 85 -18.47 11.03 18.58
N GLN A 86 -19.25 11.95 19.15
CA GLN A 86 -19.17 12.26 20.58
C GLN A 86 -19.62 11.08 21.44
N GLU A 87 -20.74 10.45 21.12
CA GLU A 87 -21.21 9.25 21.81
C GLU A 87 -20.20 8.10 21.73
N LYS A 88 -19.60 7.88 20.56
CA LYS A 88 -18.54 6.86 20.39
C LYS A 88 -17.27 7.17 21.15
N ALA A 89 -16.87 8.43 21.19
CA ALA A 89 -15.71 8.85 21.98
C ALA A 89 -15.96 8.67 23.48
N ALA A 90 -17.18 8.93 23.96
CA ALA A 90 -17.57 8.68 25.34
C ALA A 90 -17.59 7.18 25.68
N GLU A 91 -18.23 6.35 24.83
CA GLU A 91 -18.24 4.87 24.95
C GLU A 91 -16.81 4.31 24.99
N GLN A 92 -15.91 4.81 24.12
CA GLN A 92 -14.51 4.38 24.10
C GLN A 92 -13.75 4.80 25.36
N LYS A 93 -13.97 6.02 25.85
CA LYS A 93 -13.32 6.51 27.07
C LYS A 93 -13.69 5.69 28.31
N GLU A 94 -14.96 5.28 28.42
CA GLU A 94 -15.40 4.38 29.50
C GLU A 94 -14.73 3.00 29.39
N ILE A 95 -14.58 2.47 28.18
CA ILE A 95 -13.87 1.21 27.95
C ILE A 95 -12.40 1.32 28.34
N ASP A 96 -11.72 2.39 27.93
CA ASP A 96 -10.31 2.60 28.25
C ASP A 96 -10.08 2.65 29.78
N GLN A 97 -11.00 3.28 30.52
CA GLN A 97 -10.96 3.27 31.99
C GLN A 97 -11.14 1.87 32.58
N ILE A 98 -12.01 1.04 32.00
CA ILE A 98 -12.19 -0.36 32.41
C ILE A 98 -10.92 -1.15 32.13
N LEU A 99 -10.30 -0.97 30.96
CA LEU A 99 -9.06 -1.64 30.57
C LEU A 99 -7.89 -1.24 31.48
N ASP A 100 -7.78 0.04 31.85
CA ASP A 100 -6.80 0.53 32.81
C ASP A 100 -6.98 -0.11 34.20
N LYS A 101 -8.24 -0.25 34.64
CA LYS A 101 -8.56 -0.89 35.92
C LYS A 101 -8.18 -2.37 35.90
N ILE A 102 -8.49 -3.08 34.81
CA ILE A 102 -8.04 -4.47 34.60
C ILE A 102 -6.51 -4.55 34.63
N SER A 103 -5.82 -3.63 33.95
CA SER A 103 -4.35 -3.63 33.89
C SER A 103 -3.70 -3.45 35.25
N LYS A 104 -4.29 -2.64 36.14
CA LYS A 104 -3.73 -2.33 37.46
C LYS A 104 -4.11 -3.34 38.54
N ALA A 105 -5.35 -3.81 38.54
CA ALA A 105 -5.94 -4.57 39.65
C ALA A 105 -6.59 -5.90 39.24
N GLY A 106 -6.54 -6.28 37.95
CA GLY A 106 -7.11 -7.50 37.42
C GLY A 106 -8.62 -7.43 37.16
N TYR A 107 -9.17 -8.44 36.49
CA TYR A 107 -10.58 -8.49 36.06
C TYR A 107 -11.58 -8.52 37.22
N ASP A 108 -11.21 -9.12 38.34
CA ASP A 108 -12.09 -9.25 39.50
C ASP A 108 -12.38 -7.90 40.18
N SER A 109 -11.55 -6.89 39.93
CA SER A 109 -11.73 -5.52 40.43
C SER A 109 -12.87 -4.74 39.75
N LEU A 110 -13.45 -5.28 38.68
CA LEU A 110 -14.55 -4.65 37.96
C LEU A 110 -15.89 -4.85 38.69
N SER A 111 -16.70 -3.79 38.70
CA SER A 111 -18.11 -3.86 39.09
C SER A 111 -18.92 -4.69 38.09
N SER A 112 -20.08 -5.19 38.52
CA SER A 112 -20.98 -5.97 37.65
C SER A 112 -21.37 -5.22 36.38
N ARG A 113 -21.54 -3.89 36.48
CA ARG A 113 -21.84 -3.01 35.34
C ARG A 113 -20.68 -2.93 34.34
N GLU A 114 -19.45 -2.77 34.83
CA GLU A 114 -18.25 -2.71 33.97
C GLU A 114 -18.01 -4.04 33.25
N LYS A 115 -18.23 -5.17 33.94
CA LYS A 115 -18.16 -6.52 33.34
C LYS A 115 -19.22 -6.70 32.25
N GLU A 116 -20.46 -6.28 32.51
CA GLU A 116 -21.54 -6.35 31.52
C GLU A 116 -21.24 -5.50 30.28
N MET A 117 -20.68 -4.30 30.47
CA MET A 117 -20.29 -3.41 29.38
C MET A 117 -19.17 -4.02 28.52
N LEU A 118 -18.14 -4.58 29.16
CA LEU A 118 -17.05 -5.27 28.46
C LEU A 118 -17.59 -6.46 27.63
N PHE A 119 -18.51 -7.23 28.20
CA PHE A 119 -19.15 -8.36 27.52
C PHE A 119 -19.99 -7.94 26.31
N LYS A 120 -20.79 -6.87 26.44
CA LYS A 120 -21.58 -6.31 25.33
C LYS A 120 -20.68 -5.86 24.18
N MET A 121 -19.52 -5.28 24.48
CA MET A 121 -18.55 -4.87 23.46
C MET A 121 -17.89 -6.06 22.77
N SER A 122 -17.52 -7.11 23.52
CA SER A 122 -16.95 -8.34 22.93
C SER A 122 -17.90 -9.05 21.95
N ASN A 123 -19.21 -8.92 22.15
CA ASN A 123 -20.22 -9.55 21.28
C ASN A 123 -20.65 -8.68 20.08
N LYS A 124 -20.17 -7.44 20.00
CA LYS A 124 -20.45 -6.50 18.91
C LYS A 124 -19.46 -6.77 17.77
N LYS A 125 -19.54 -7.96 17.15
CA LYS A 125 -18.82 -8.33 15.92
C LYS A 125 -19.56 -7.86 14.67
#